data_AF-A0A937SRF9-F1
#
_entry.id   AF-A0A937SRF9-F1
#
_cell.length_a   1.000
_cell.length_b   1.000
_cell.length_c   1.000
_cell.angle_alpha   90.00
_cell.angle_beta   90.00
_cell.angle_gamma   90.00
#
_symmetry.space_group_name_H-M   'P 1'
#
loop_
_entity.id
_entity.type
_entity.pdbx_description
1 polymer ?
#
loop_
_entity_poly.entity_id
_entity_poly.type
_entity_poly.pdbx_seq_one_letter_code
_entity_poly.pdbx_strand_id
1 'polypeptide(L)'
;MDNTTLNTIRQHIIDNEEQPTNPYLDFKGNLTIGTGFKIETEEEFLSLALINKNTKFSATNAEKKAEFANMQKLREEQARKPEKFNRTADNYEEKTTLRMPKVEQDKHLDREIATRVEKIKKNVGADTWDKLSDGKKAAVVDVHYTNGSLKKFPALKKAIEDGDAAAMAREGTFYTDKENGKRDMGRLTRNRAAVMDEDTETARSKLNEQFESKKTASQSAPGDDDVKGSSGADTLVADESTKAGRRPEVQSFLEDLKKSDNPLADILLKQTGDWTEDEVGQVHRSDAYADPRQPDVAGKVRQWYEQHYGTDPVQFDETGRTMQPVFTTVPKKEPAPVLGSDGQPVLDGVLGVGAKIADLADKSGLSTAIRGVQSGLNLLDKTGTLKTDGLFGPKTKQALRESVAELGRPKVENALALGSFWNLLEKKRGDLAETVHDSFSGLFQAESQYKPSDKSPTPWGLVVQDTINDVGASALGKDAFKPLNNDGWIGPKTSDAFRRTVKPTGMASFMEKLGNNFGFF
;
A
#
# COMPACT_ATOMS: atom_id res chain seq x y z
N MET A 1 -26.36 17.88 -19.98
CA MET A 1 -25.78 16.95 -20.96
C MET A 1 -26.86 16.65 -21.97
N ASP A 2 -26.58 16.66 -23.26
CA ASP A 2 -27.58 16.29 -24.26
C ASP A 2 -27.85 14.76 -24.24
N ASN A 3 -28.98 14.35 -24.82
CA ASN A 3 -29.41 12.96 -24.81
C ASN A 3 -28.48 12.04 -25.63
N THR A 4 -27.79 12.58 -26.64
CA THR A 4 -26.89 11.80 -27.50
C THR A 4 -25.63 11.44 -26.73
N THR A 5 -24.98 12.39 -26.06
CA THR A 5 -23.83 12.14 -25.18
C THR A 5 -24.19 11.16 -24.07
N LEU A 6 -25.35 11.34 -23.41
CA LEU A 6 -25.79 10.44 -22.34
C LEU A 6 -25.97 9.00 -22.84
N ASN A 7 -26.61 8.83 -23.99
CA ASN A 7 -26.80 7.51 -24.60
C ASN A 7 -25.46 6.86 -24.97
N THR A 8 -24.52 7.64 -25.52
CA THR A 8 -23.16 7.15 -25.84
C THR A 8 -22.44 6.67 -24.59
N ILE A 9 -22.43 7.47 -23.51
CA ILE A 9 -21.81 7.08 -22.24
C ILE A 9 -22.50 5.83 -21.67
N ARG A 10 -23.84 5.79 -21.66
CA ARG A 10 -24.60 4.67 -21.13
C ARG A 10 -24.27 3.36 -21.84
N GLN A 11 -24.33 3.36 -23.17
CA GLN A 11 -24.05 2.18 -23.96
C GLN A 11 -22.62 1.70 -23.75
N HIS A 12 -21.66 2.64 -23.71
CA HIS A 12 -20.26 2.33 -23.46
C HIS A 12 -20.01 1.66 -22.10
N ILE A 13 -20.69 2.12 -21.04
CA ILE A 13 -20.61 1.47 -19.72
C ILE A 13 -21.27 0.09 -19.75
N ILE A 14 -22.44 -0.04 -20.40
CA ILE A 14 -23.13 -1.33 -20.53
C ILE A 14 -22.25 -2.36 -21.26
N ASP A 15 -21.56 -1.95 -22.32
CA ASP A 15 -20.66 -2.83 -23.08
C ASP A 15 -19.43 -3.28 -22.27
N ASN A 16 -19.09 -2.57 -21.18
CA ASN A 16 -17.96 -2.87 -20.30
C ASN A 16 -18.33 -3.61 -19.01
N GLU A 17 -19.45 -3.25 -18.38
CA GLU A 17 -19.87 -3.77 -17.07
C GLU A 17 -20.96 -4.84 -17.18
N GLU A 18 -21.53 -5.04 -18.37
CA GLU A 18 -22.77 -5.78 -18.59
C GLU A 18 -23.95 -5.17 -17.82
N GLN A 19 -25.17 -5.70 -18.03
CA GLN A 19 -26.37 -5.18 -17.36
C GLN A 19 -27.30 -6.33 -16.89
N PRO A 20 -26.87 -7.16 -15.91
CA PRO A 20 -27.69 -8.24 -15.38
C PRO A 20 -29.01 -7.75 -14.80
N THR A 21 -30.13 -8.32 -15.26
CA THR A 21 -31.45 -7.88 -14.81
C THR A 21 -31.86 -8.43 -13.46
N ASN A 22 -31.27 -9.54 -13.02
CA ASN A 22 -31.53 -10.15 -11.73
C ASN A 22 -30.53 -9.69 -10.65
N PRO A 23 -30.91 -9.75 -9.36
CA PRO A 23 -29.96 -9.64 -8.28
C PRO A 23 -28.87 -10.71 -8.39
N TYR A 24 -27.65 -10.36 -8.01
CA TYR A 24 -26.51 -11.27 -7.95
C TYR A 24 -25.55 -10.87 -6.82
N LEU A 25 -24.57 -11.73 -6.52
CA LEU A 25 -23.48 -11.38 -5.62
C LEU A 25 -22.23 -11.06 -6.47
N ASP A 26 -21.64 -9.88 -6.25
CA ASP A 26 -20.40 -9.49 -6.93
C ASP A 26 -19.20 -10.36 -6.47
N PHE A 27 -18.03 -10.16 -7.07
CA PHE A 27 -16.79 -10.86 -6.71
C PHE A 27 -16.29 -10.57 -5.29
N LYS A 28 -16.93 -9.64 -4.56
CA LYS A 28 -16.70 -9.33 -3.14
C LYS A 28 -17.82 -9.90 -2.24
N GLY A 29 -18.80 -10.59 -2.81
CA GLY A 29 -19.97 -11.12 -2.12
C GLY A 29 -21.06 -10.08 -1.84
N ASN A 30 -20.98 -8.86 -2.38
CA ASN A 30 -21.98 -7.82 -2.17
C ASN A 30 -23.20 -8.05 -3.05
N LEU A 31 -24.38 -7.74 -2.52
CA LEU A 31 -25.62 -7.82 -3.27
C LEU A 31 -25.64 -6.69 -4.30
N THR A 32 -25.81 -7.06 -5.56
CA THR A 32 -25.66 -6.16 -6.70
C THR A 32 -26.76 -6.44 -7.73
N ILE A 33 -27.15 -5.43 -8.51
CA ILE A 33 -28.08 -5.57 -9.65
C ILE A 33 -27.74 -4.54 -10.74
N GLY A 34 -28.10 -4.83 -11.99
CA GLY A 34 -27.81 -3.95 -13.13
C GLY A 34 -26.32 -3.78 -13.38
N THR A 35 -25.91 -2.59 -13.84
CA THR A 35 -24.50 -2.24 -14.17
C THR A 35 -23.63 -2.06 -12.92
N GLY A 36 -23.70 -2.97 -11.95
CA GLY A 36 -22.90 -2.93 -10.73
C GLY A 36 -23.50 -2.10 -9.59
N PHE A 37 -24.82 -1.92 -9.52
CA PHE A 37 -25.46 -1.18 -8.44
C PHE A 37 -25.46 -1.99 -7.15
N LYS A 38 -24.61 -1.58 -6.21
CA LYS A 38 -24.50 -2.21 -4.88
C LYS A 38 -25.70 -1.85 -4.03
N ILE A 39 -26.16 -2.85 -3.29
CA ILE A 39 -27.28 -2.76 -2.35
C ILE A 39 -26.76 -3.18 -0.99
N GLU A 40 -26.65 -2.22 -0.09
CA GLU A 40 -26.06 -2.40 1.24
C GLU A 40 -27.12 -2.75 2.27
N THR A 41 -28.34 -2.22 2.11
CA THR A 41 -29.42 -2.37 3.08
C THR A 41 -30.67 -3.03 2.50
N GLU A 42 -31.49 -3.61 3.39
CA GLU A 42 -32.81 -4.13 3.01
C GLU A 42 -33.71 -3.01 2.48
N GLU A 43 -33.68 -1.83 3.11
CA GLU A 43 -34.49 -0.67 2.72
C GLU A 43 -34.19 -0.24 1.27
N GLU A 44 -32.91 -0.19 0.90
CA GLU A 44 -32.49 0.06 -0.49
C GLU A 44 -33.06 -0.98 -1.44
N PHE A 45 -32.97 -2.28 -1.11
CA PHE A 45 -33.52 -3.35 -1.93
C PHE A 45 -35.05 -3.23 -2.11
N LEU A 46 -35.76 -2.92 -1.02
CA LEU A 46 -37.21 -2.76 -1.02
C LEU A 46 -37.67 -1.56 -1.87
N SER A 47 -36.84 -0.51 -1.94
CA SER A 47 -37.11 0.68 -2.74
C SER A 47 -37.06 0.43 -4.25
N LEU A 48 -36.41 -0.65 -4.70
CA LEU A 48 -36.22 -0.93 -6.12
C LEU A 48 -37.53 -1.28 -6.84
N ALA A 49 -37.68 -0.79 -8.07
CA ALA A 49 -38.75 -1.20 -8.97
C ALA A 49 -38.45 -2.58 -9.56
N LEU A 50 -38.81 -3.64 -8.82
CA LEU A 50 -38.59 -5.04 -9.21
C LEU A 50 -39.87 -5.67 -9.77
N ILE A 51 -39.71 -6.57 -10.74
CA ILE A 51 -40.76 -7.41 -11.31
C ILE A 51 -40.50 -8.86 -10.89
N ASN A 52 -41.55 -9.55 -10.46
CA ASN A 52 -41.49 -10.99 -10.25
C ASN A 52 -41.46 -11.70 -11.61
N LYS A 53 -40.42 -12.51 -11.86
CA LYS A 53 -40.20 -13.22 -13.12
C LYS A 53 -41.31 -14.22 -13.43
N ASN A 54 -41.97 -14.77 -12.42
CA ASN A 54 -43.04 -15.75 -12.57
C ASN A 54 -44.37 -15.08 -12.90
N THR A 55 -44.74 -14.04 -12.15
CA THR A 55 -46.05 -13.37 -12.31
C THR A 55 -46.02 -12.28 -13.38
N LYS A 56 -44.84 -11.77 -13.74
CA LYS A 56 -44.61 -10.62 -14.63
C LYS A 56 -45.16 -9.29 -14.10
N PHE A 57 -45.66 -9.24 -12.87
CA PHE A 57 -46.12 -8.02 -12.21
C PHE A 57 -45.05 -7.42 -11.29
N SER A 58 -45.28 -6.16 -10.88
CA SER A 58 -44.46 -5.51 -9.86
C SER A 58 -44.41 -6.37 -8.59
N ALA A 59 -43.21 -6.58 -8.08
CA ALA A 59 -42.98 -7.36 -6.87
C ALA A 59 -43.53 -6.61 -5.65
N THR A 60 -44.31 -7.31 -4.84
CA THR A 60 -44.78 -6.87 -3.53
C THR A 60 -43.62 -6.74 -2.55
N ASN A 61 -43.80 -5.95 -1.48
CA ASN A 61 -42.77 -5.85 -0.43
C ASN A 61 -42.47 -7.20 0.22
N ALA A 62 -43.45 -8.09 0.34
CA ALA A 62 -43.24 -9.44 0.88
C ALA A 62 -42.30 -10.27 -0.01
N GLU A 63 -42.51 -10.24 -1.33
CA GLU A 63 -41.64 -10.91 -2.30
C GLU A 63 -40.22 -10.33 -2.29
N LYS A 64 -40.09 -9.00 -2.22
CA LYS A 64 -38.77 -8.35 -2.13
C LYS A 64 -38.04 -8.70 -0.84
N LYS A 65 -38.72 -8.75 0.30
CA LYS A 65 -38.13 -9.19 1.58
C LYS A 65 -37.66 -10.63 1.52
N ALA A 66 -38.48 -11.52 0.94
CA ALA A 66 -38.12 -12.92 0.76
C ALA A 66 -36.89 -13.08 -0.16
N GLU A 67 -36.84 -12.31 -1.26
CA GLU A 67 -35.71 -12.31 -2.18
C GLU A 67 -34.44 -11.75 -1.54
N PHE A 68 -34.53 -10.67 -0.77
CA PHE A 68 -33.39 -10.12 -0.03
C PHE A 68 -32.83 -11.14 0.98
N ALA A 69 -33.70 -11.80 1.75
CA ALA A 69 -33.30 -12.87 2.66
C ALA A 69 -32.66 -14.06 1.92
N ASN A 70 -33.18 -14.43 0.76
CA ASN A 70 -32.57 -15.44 -0.11
C ASN A 70 -31.15 -15.03 -0.55
N MET A 71 -30.94 -13.77 -0.93
CA MET A 71 -29.62 -13.26 -1.30
C MET A 71 -28.63 -13.23 -0.13
N GLN A 72 -29.09 -12.91 1.09
CA GLN A 72 -28.26 -13.02 2.31
C GLN A 72 -27.87 -14.48 2.58
N LYS A 73 -28.81 -15.41 2.45
CA LYS A 73 -28.52 -16.84 2.59
C LYS A 73 -27.49 -17.32 1.55
N LEU A 74 -27.64 -16.92 0.29
CA LEU A 74 -26.67 -17.22 -0.77
C LEU A 74 -25.28 -16.65 -0.45
N ARG A 75 -25.21 -15.45 0.14
CA ARG A 75 -23.95 -14.83 0.59
C ARG A 75 -23.31 -15.65 1.70
N GLU A 76 -24.06 -16.08 2.71
CA GLU A 76 -23.56 -16.95 3.78
C GLU A 76 -23.07 -18.31 3.26
N GLU A 77 -23.82 -18.93 2.35
CA GLU A 77 -23.43 -20.19 1.72
C GLU A 77 -22.13 -20.06 0.92
N GLN A 78 -21.94 -18.92 0.24
CA GLN A 78 -20.75 -18.60 -0.52
C GLN A 78 -19.55 -18.29 0.40
N ALA A 79 -19.76 -17.61 1.52
CA ALA A 79 -18.72 -17.38 2.53
C ALA A 79 -18.19 -18.67 3.16
N ARG A 80 -19.02 -19.72 3.26
CA ARG A 80 -18.60 -21.07 3.73
C ARG A 80 -17.78 -21.85 2.68
N LYS A 81 -17.73 -21.39 1.44
CA LYS A 81 -17.03 -22.05 0.30
C LYS A 81 -16.22 -21.01 -0.48
N PRO A 82 -15.18 -20.40 0.12
CA PRO A 82 -14.42 -19.31 -0.47
C PRO A 82 -13.76 -19.68 -1.81
N GLU A 83 -13.50 -20.96 -2.07
CA GLU A 83 -13.02 -21.45 -3.37
C GLU A 83 -14.05 -21.31 -4.51
N LYS A 84 -15.32 -21.01 -4.19
CA LYS A 84 -16.42 -20.79 -5.16
C LYS A 84 -16.85 -19.32 -5.26
N PHE A 85 -16.03 -18.39 -4.78
CA PHE A 85 -16.39 -16.97 -4.66
C PHE A 85 -16.62 -16.26 -6.01
N ASN A 86 -16.25 -16.89 -7.13
CA ASN A 86 -16.21 -16.25 -8.45
C ASN A 86 -17.32 -16.79 -9.39
N ARG A 87 -18.60 -16.60 -9.02
CA ARG A 87 -19.75 -16.93 -9.89
C ARG A 87 -20.13 -15.72 -10.73
N THR A 88 -20.32 -15.91 -12.05
CA THR A 88 -20.89 -14.88 -12.93
C THR A 88 -22.35 -14.58 -12.57
N ALA A 89 -22.85 -13.39 -12.93
CA ALA A 89 -24.20 -12.93 -12.61
C ALA A 89 -25.29 -13.87 -13.15
N ASP A 90 -25.06 -14.51 -14.30
CA ASP A 90 -25.96 -15.48 -14.92
C ASP A 90 -26.27 -16.68 -14.00
N ASN A 91 -25.33 -17.08 -13.15
CA ASN A 91 -25.55 -18.18 -12.19
C ASN A 91 -26.60 -17.86 -11.11
N TYR A 92 -27.03 -16.60 -11.02
CA TYR A 92 -28.09 -16.15 -10.11
C TYR A 92 -29.43 -16.02 -10.82
N GLU A 93 -29.50 -16.13 -12.15
CA GLU A 93 -30.76 -15.99 -12.88
C GLU A 93 -31.80 -17.03 -12.43
N GLU A 94 -31.39 -18.29 -12.29
CA GLU A 94 -32.26 -19.38 -11.82
C GLU A 94 -32.48 -19.37 -10.29
N LYS A 95 -31.64 -18.64 -9.55
CA LYS A 95 -31.68 -18.59 -8.07
C LYS A 95 -32.47 -17.42 -7.52
N THR A 96 -32.92 -16.55 -8.42
CA THR A 96 -33.63 -15.33 -8.08
C THR A 96 -34.98 -15.28 -8.77
N THR A 97 -35.99 -14.85 -8.04
CA THR A 97 -37.35 -14.74 -8.59
C THR A 97 -37.67 -13.34 -9.08
N LEU A 98 -36.85 -12.35 -8.73
CA LEU A 98 -37.05 -10.95 -9.07
C LEU A 98 -36.04 -10.47 -10.12
N ARG A 99 -36.46 -9.50 -10.92
CA ARG A 99 -35.59 -8.76 -11.84
C ARG A 99 -35.94 -7.28 -11.86
N MET A 100 -34.96 -6.43 -12.13
CA MET A 100 -35.16 -5.01 -12.41
C MET A 100 -35.41 -4.82 -13.91
N PRO A 101 -36.47 -4.11 -14.33
CA PRO A 101 -36.70 -3.77 -15.74
C PRO A 101 -35.54 -2.98 -16.31
N LYS A 102 -35.21 -3.20 -17.59
CA LYS A 102 -34.11 -2.49 -18.27
C LYS A 102 -34.28 -0.96 -18.19
N VAL A 103 -35.50 -0.46 -18.40
CA VAL A 103 -35.80 0.97 -18.28
C VAL A 103 -35.48 1.55 -16.90
N GLU A 104 -35.65 0.77 -15.84
CA GLU A 104 -35.30 1.21 -14.48
C GLU A 104 -33.79 1.14 -14.27
N GLN A 105 -33.13 0.11 -14.78
CA GLN A 105 -31.66 0.04 -14.74
C GLN A 105 -31.02 1.20 -15.49
N ASP A 106 -31.55 1.57 -16.66
CA ASP A 106 -31.09 2.71 -17.45
C ASP A 106 -31.30 4.03 -16.69
N LYS A 107 -32.46 4.22 -16.02
CA LYS A 107 -32.69 5.39 -15.15
C LYS A 107 -31.74 5.45 -13.95
N HIS A 108 -31.38 4.29 -13.37
CA HIS A 108 -30.39 4.24 -12.29
C HIS A 108 -29.00 4.59 -12.82
N LEU A 109 -28.62 4.04 -13.98
CA LEU A 109 -27.35 4.31 -14.63
C LEU A 109 -27.23 5.79 -15.02
N ASP A 110 -28.29 6.40 -15.54
CA ASP A 110 -28.31 7.82 -15.92
C ASP A 110 -28.05 8.75 -14.74
N ARG A 111 -28.66 8.46 -13.58
CA ARG A 111 -28.42 9.21 -12.35
C ARG A 111 -26.97 9.08 -11.89
N GLU A 112 -26.40 7.88 -12.02
CA GLU A 112 -25.01 7.63 -11.66
C GLU A 112 -24.03 8.32 -12.63
N ILE A 113 -24.30 8.26 -13.94
CA ILE A 113 -23.55 8.99 -14.97
C ILE A 113 -23.57 10.49 -14.68
N ALA A 114 -24.75 11.07 -14.44
CA ALA A 114 -24.89 12.49 -14.14
C ALA A 114 -24.06 12.87 -12.90
N THR A 115 -24.16 12.09 -11.83
CA THR A 115 -23.39 12.30 -10.60
C THR A 115 -21.88 12.25 -10.85
N ARG A 116 -21.40 11.32 -11.69
CA ARG A 116 -19.98 11.19 -12.03
C ARG A 116 -19.51 12.32 -12.92
N VAL A 117 -20.32 12.75 -13.89
CA VAL A 117 -19.98 13.88 -14.77
C VAL A 117 -19.79 15.16 -13.97
N GLU A 118 -20.66 15.44 -12.98
CA GLU A 118 -20.47 16.59 -12.09
C GLU A 118 -19.14 16.51 -11.31
N LYS A 119 -18.76 15.32 -10.82
CA LYS A 119 -17.47 15.10 -10.17
C LYS A 119 -16.29 15.27 -11.14
N ILE A 120 -16.42 14.81 -12.38
CA ILE A 120 -15.40 14.96 -13.42
C ILE A 120 -15.23 16.43 -13.78
N LYS A 121 -16.32 17.16 -14.03
CA LYS A 121 -16.30 18.60 -14.32
C LYS A 121 -15.59 19.39 -13.22
N LYS A 122 -15.82 19.05 -11.94
CA LYS A 122 -15.09 19.65 -10.81
C LYS A 122 -13.59 19.33 -10.81
N ASN A 123 -13.18 18.20 -11.39
CA ASN A 123 -11.79 17.75 -11.42
C ASN A 123 -10.97 18.29 -12.59
N VAL A 124 -11.58 18.46 -13.77
CA VAL A 124 -10.86 18.85 -15.02
C VAL A 124 -11.30 20.22 -15.58
N GLY A 125 -12.32 20.84 -14.98
CA GLY A 125 -12.96 22.06 -15.48
C GLY A 125 -14.14 21.78 -16.41
N ALA A 126 -15.21 22.57 -16.26
CA ALA A 126 -16.41 22.44 -17.08
C ALA A 126 -16.13 22.74 -18.57
N ASP A 127 -15.38 23.80 -18.86
CA ASP A 127 -15.03 24.20 -20.23
C ASP A 127 -14.18 23.13 -20.93
N THR A 128 -13.22 22.55 -20.20
CA THR A 128 -12.40 21.43 -20.69
C THR A 128 -13.28 20.23 -21.03
N TRP A 129 -14.16 19.86 -20.10
CA TRP A 129 -15.09 18.75 -20.29
C TRP A 129 -16.02 18.95 -21.49
N ASP A 130 -16.60 20.15 -21.63
CA ASP A 130 -17.60 20.41 -22.66
C ASP A 130 -16.99 20.37 -24.07
N LYS A 131 -15.68 20.67 -24.22
CA LYS A 131 -14.92 20.55 -25.47
C LYS A 131 -14.62 19.10 -25.90
N LEU A 132 -14.76 18.12 -25.02
CA LEU A 132 -14.52 16.72 -25.37
C LEU A 132 -15.63 16.19 -26.30
N SER A 133 -15.25 15.34 -27.26
CA SER A 133 -16.22 14.57 -28.05
C SER A 133 -16.97 13.56 -27.17
N ASP A 134 -18.11 13.07 -27.65
CA ASP A 134 -18.92 12.09 -26.92
C ASP A 134 -18.14 10.81 -26.60
N GLY A 135 -17.32 10.32 -27.54
CA GLY A 135 -16.45 9.15 -27.31
C GLY A 135 -15.39 9.41 -26.22
N LYS A 136 -14.76 10.59 -26.21
CA LYS A 136 -13.84 10.98 -25.13
C LYS A 136 -14.56 11.09 -23.79
N LYS A 137 -15.76 11.66 -23.76
CA LYS A 137 -16.59 11.75 -22.54
C LYS A 137 -16.96 10.36 -22.03
N ALA A 138 -17.35 9.44 -22.92
CA ALA A 138 -17.67 8.04 -22.58
C ALA A 138 -16.48 7.33 -21.94
N ALA A 139 -15.30 7.39 -22.55
CA ALA A 139 -14.11 6.76 -21.99
C ALA A 139 -13.69 7.35 -20.64
N VAL A 140 -13.77 8.67 -20.47
CA VAL A 140 -13.42 9.31 -19.19
C VAL A 140 -14.42 8.95 -18.10
N VAL A 141 -15.72 8.90 -18.40
CA VAL A 141 -16.74 8.46 -17.43
C VAL A 141 -16.55 6.99 -17.10
N ASP A 142 -16.23 6.15 -18.06
CA ASP A 142 -15.92 4.73 -17.85
C ASP A 142 -14.74 4.55 -16.87
N VAL A 143 -13.64 5.30 -17.08
CA VAL A 143 -12.51 5.31 -16.13
C VAL A 143 -12.95 5.74 -14.74
N HIS A 144 -13.74 6.81 -14.65
CA HIS A 144 -14.27 7.25 -13.36
C HIS A 144 -15.24 6.21 -12.77
N TYR A 145 -16.06 5.54 -13.58
CA TYR A 145 -17.08 4.56 -13.18
C TYR A 145 -16.42 3.45 -12.36
N THR A 146 -15.44 2.80 -12.97
CA THR A 146 -14.70 1.64 -12.45
C THR A 146 -13.83 1.97 -11.26
N ASN A 147 -13.16 3.12 -11.30
CA ASN A 147 -12.17 3.48 -10.29
C ASN A 147 -12.76 4.35 -9.16
N GLY A 148 -14.03 4.74 -9.29
CA GLY A 148 -14.72 5.63 -8.35
C GLY A 148 -14.31 7.11 -8.43
N SER A 149 -13.13 7.43 -8.96
CA SER A 149 -12.65 8.81 -9.15
C SER A 149 -11.50 8.90 -10.16
N LEU A 150 -11.24 10.11 -10.68
CA LEU A 150 -10.03 10.42 -11.45
C LEU A 150 -8.83 10.83 -10.56
N LYS A 151 -8.97 10.87 -9.22
CA LYS A 151 -7.94 11.46 -8.32
C LYS A 151 -6.56 10.82 -8.47
N LYS A 152 -6.51 9.51 -8.73
CA LYS A 152 -5.27 8.73 -8.91
C LYS A 152 -4.73 8.74 -10.35
N PHE A 153 -5.31 9.55 -11.24
CA PHE A 153 -4.97 9.60 -12.66
C PHE A 153 -4.50 11.00 -13.09
N PRO A 154 -3.45 11.58 -12.48
CA PRO A 154 -2.99 12.94 -12.80
C PRO A 154 -2.57 13.08 -14.28
N ALA A 155 -1.94 12.05 -14.86
CA ALA A 155 -1.56 12.06 -16.27
C ALA A 155 -2.77 12.05 -17.21
N LEU A 156 -3.82 11.28 -16.90
CA LEU A 156 -5.07 11.30 -17.65
C LEU A 156 -5.78 12.65 -17.51
N LYS A 157 -5.81 13.25 -16.31
CA LYS A 157 -6.38 14.59 -16.13
C LYS A 157 -5.66 15.63 -16.98
N LYS A 158 -4.33 15.62 -16.95
CA LYS A 158 -3.52 16.48 -17.79
C LYS A 158 -3.80 16.24 -19.28
N ALA A 159 -3.92 14.98 -19.71
CA ALA A 159 -4.27 14.65 -21.09
C ALA A 159 -5.67 15.16 -21.50
N ILE A 160 -6.64 15.13 -20.57
CA ILE A 160 -7.97 15.69 -20.76
C ILE A 160 -7.91 17.21 -20.91
N GLU A 161 -7.16 17.89 -20.02
CA GLU A 161 -6.93 19.34 -20.04
C GLU A 161 -6.26 19.79 -21.34
N ASP A 162 -5.25 19.06 -21.79
CA ASP A 162 -4.51 19.32 -23.02
C ASP A 162 -5.30 18.90 -24.28
N GLY A 163 -6.41 18.16 -24.12
CA GLY A 163 -7.21 17.62 -25.23
C GLY A 163 -6.52 16.51 -26.04
N ASP A 164 -5.39 15.98 -25.55
CA ASP A 164 -4.54 14.98 -26.21
C ASP A 164 -5.19 13.60 -26.18
N ALA A 165 -5.85 13.24 -27.28
CA ALA A 165 -6.51 11.94 -27.45
C ALA A 165 -5.53 10.77 -27.30
N ALA A 166 -4.30 10.88 -27.82
CA ALA A 166 -3.33 9.81 -27.75
C ALA A 166 -2.87 9.59 -26.30
N ALA A 167 -2.62 10.67 -25.56
CA ALA A 167 -2.34 10.57 -24.12
C ALA A 167 -3.54 10.04 -23.34
N MET A 168 -4.76 10.50 -23.63
CA MET A 168 -5.97 9.98 -22.98
C MET A 168 -6.13 8.46 -23.17
N ALA A 169 -5.87 7.95 -24.38
CA ALA A 169 -5.92 6.52 -24.67
C ALA A 169 -4.81 5.72 -23.97
N ARG A 170 -3.61 6.30 -23.78
CA ARG A 170 -2.50 5.67 -23.04
C ARG A 170 -2.73 5.67 -21.53
N GLU A 171 -3.19 6.80 -20.99
CA GLU A 171 -3.34 7.01 -19.54
C GLU A 171 -4.68 6.53 -19.01
N GLY A 172 -5.67 6.33 -19.88
CA GLY A 172 -6.94 5.65 -19.59
C GLY A 172 -6.81 4.12 -19.53
N THR A 173 -5.63 3.59 -19.20
CA THR A 173 -5.37 2.16 -19.27
C THR A 173 -5.87 1.39 -18.03
N PHE A 174 -6.68 0.36 -18.27
CA PHE A 174 -7.29 -0.53 -17.28
C PHE A 174 -6.47 -1.82 -17.07
N TYR A 175 -6.36 -2.23 -15.82
CA TYR A 175 -5.85 -3.56 -15.43
C TYR A 175 -6.99 -4.32 -14.73
N THR A 176 -7.30 -5.54 -15.18
CA THR A 176 -8.25 -6.43 -14.50
C THR A 176 -7.61 -7.25 -13.40
N ASP A 177 -6.34 -7.61 -13.60
CA ASP A 177 -5.52 -8.35 -12.65
C ASP A 177 -4.09 -7.83 -12.81
N LYS A 178 -3.76 -6.84 -11.99
CA LYS A 178 -2.48 -6.15 -12.03
C LYS A 178 -1.35 -7.01 -11.46
N GLU A 179 -1.69 -8.05 -10.68
CA GLU A 179 -0.76 -9.02 -10.07
C GLU A 179 -0.08 -9.88 -11.13
N ASN A 180 -0.78 -10.18 -12.24
CA ASN A 180 -0.25 -10.95 -13.39
C ASN A 180 -0.03 -10.12 -14.66
N GLY A 181 -0.16 -8.79 -14.58
CA GLY A 181 -0.14 -7.91 -15.76
C GLY A 181 -1.33 -8.11 -16.70
N LYS A 182 -2.38 -8.78 -16.24
CA LYS A 182 -3.62 -9.02 -16.98
C LYS A 182 -4.44 -7.73 -17.05
N ARG A 183 -4.73 -7.35 -18.28
CA ARG A 183 -5.53 -6.18 -18.61
C ARG A 183 -6.87 -6.63 -19.16
N ASP A 184 -7.90 -5.82 -18.94
CA ASP A 184 -9.12 -5.97 -19.71
C ASP A 184 -8.86 -5.42 -21.10
N MET A 185 -8.30 -6.27 -21.97
CA MET A 185 -7.99 -5.86 -23.32
C MET A 185 -9.26 -5.47 -24.09
N GLY A 186 -10.43 -6.01 -23.74
CA GLY A 186 -11.71 -5.63 -24.35
C GLY A 186 -12.08 -4.19 -23.99
N ARG A 187 -12.07 -3.87 -22.69
CA ARG A 187 -12.36 -2.52 -22.20
C ARG A 187 -11.32 -1.49 -22.65
N LEU A 188 -10.04 -1.84 -22.62
CA LEU A 188 -8.96 -1.01 -23.16
C LEU A 188 -9.17 -0.67 -24.62
N THR A 189 -9.51 -1.69 -25.41
CA THR A 189 -9.80 -1.53 -26.84
C THR A 189 -10.96 -0.58 -27.05
N ARG A 190 -12.08 -0.75 -26.33
CA ARG A 190 -13.25 0.13 -26.44
C ARG A 190 -12.95 1.56 -26.00
N ASN A 191 -12.23 1.75 -24.90
CA ASN A 191 -11.86 3.10 -24.44
C ASN A 191 -10.91 3.80 -25.42
N ARG A 192 -9.93 3.09 -25.97
CA ARG A 192 -9.07 3.63 -27.01
C ARG A 192 -9.86 3.98 -28.27
N ALA A 193 -10.70 3.07 -28.75
CA ALA A 193 -11.58 3.28 -29.90
C ALA A 193 -12.42 4.57 -29.72
N ALA A 194 -13.05 4.72 -28.55
CA ALA A 194 -13.87 5.89 -28.24
C ALA A 194 -13.07 7.21 -28.13
N VAL A 195 -11.85 7.18 -27.58
CA VAL A 195 -11.00 8.37 -27.45
C VAL A 195 -10.38 8.80 -28.79
N MET A 196 -9.97 7.82 -29.59
CA MET A 196 -9.24 8.02 -30.84
C MET A 196 -10.15 8.09 -32.08
N ASP A 197 -11.45 7.87 -31.91
CA ASP A 197 -12.45 7.78 -32.99
C ASP A 197 -12.04 6.75 -34.06
N GLU A 198 -11.65 5.56 -33.59
CA GLU A 198 -11.24 4.44 -34.44
C GLU A 198 -12.10 3.20 -34.15
N ASP A 199 -12.15 2.26 -35.09
CA ASP A 199 -12.85 1.00 -34.88
C ASP A 199 -12.10 0.11 -33.86
N THR A 200 -12.81 -0.85 -33.27
CA THR A 200 -12.26 -1.70 -32.20
C THR A 200 -11.16 -2.65 -32.70
N GLU A 201 -11.13 -3.01 -33.98
CA GLU A 201 -10.08 -3.87 -34.54
C GLU A 201 -8.76 -3.08 -34.67
N THR A 202 -8.84 -1.86 -35.22
CA THR A 202 -7.71 -0.92 -35.30
C THR A 202 -7.18 -0.57 -33.91
N ALA A 203 -8.06 -0.27 -32.94
CA ALA A 203 -7.66 0.01 -31.57
C ALA A 203 -6.93 -1.17 -30.91
N ARG A 204 -7.43 -2.40 -31.13
CA ARG A 204 -6.83 -3.62 -30.57
C ARG A 204 -5.44 -3.87 -31.15
N SER A 205 -5.27 -3.70 -32.46
CA SER A 205 -3.97 -3.87 -33.13
C SER A 205 -2.91 -2.94 -32.55
N LYS A 206 -3.22 -1.63 -32.45
CA LYS A 206 -2.29 -0.62 -31.91
C LYS A 206 -1.96 -0.83 -30.43
N LEU A 207 -2.92 -1.30 -29.63
CA LEU A 207 -2.66 -1.65 -28.23
C LEU A 207 -1.66 -2.83 -28.12
N ASN A 208 -1.81 -3.85 -28.96
CA ASN A 208 -0.88 -4.97 -28.98
C ASN A 208 0.54 -4.51 -29.36
N GLU A 209 0.70 -3.68 -30.39
CA GLU A 209 1.99 -3.11 -30.79
C GLU A 209 2.63 -2.26 -29.67
N GLN A 210 1.83 -1.47 -28.95
CA GLN A 210 2.28 -0.65 -27.82
C GLN A 210 2.79 -1.52 -26.65
N PHE A 211 2.19 -2.68 -26.41
CA PHE A 211 2.62 -3.59 -25.35
C PHE A 211 3.81 -4.48 -25.76
N GLU A 212 3.95 -4.84 -27.04
CA GLU A 212 5.10 -5.59 -27.55
C GLU A 212 6.36 -4.71 -27.66
N SER A 213 6.26 -3.46 -28.10
CA SER A 213 7.40 -2.54 -28.22
C SER A 213 8.05 -2.17 -26.87
N LYS A 214 7.26 -2.09 -25.79
CA LYS A 214 7.80 -1.91 -24.42
C LYS A 214 8.58 -3.11 -23.91
N LYS A 215 8.34 -4.31 -24.46
CA LYS A 215 9.06 -5.54 -24.13
C LYS A 215 10.45 -5.56 -24.79
N THR A 216 10.60 -4.95 -25.96
CA THR A 216 11.84 -4.91 -26.76
C THR A 216 12.75 -3.72 -26.40
N ALA A 217 12.19 -2.57 -26.02
CA ALA A 217 12.98 -1.39 -25.64
C ALA A 217 13.79 -1.57 -24.33
N SER A 218 13.44 -2.55 -23.49
CA SER A 218 14.17 -2.88 -22.25
C SER A 218 15.41 -3.78 -22.49
N GLN A 219 15.77 -4.06 -23.76
CA GLN A 219 16.84 -5.01 -24.12
C GLN A 219 17.98 -4.43 -24.98
N SER A 220 18.11 -3.12 -25.15
CA SER A 220 19.23 -2.57 -25.95
C SER A 220 19.76 -1.19 -25.52
N ALA A 221 20.91 -1.19 -24.84
CA ALA A 221 22.03 -0.26 -25.05
C ALA A 221 23.30 -0.79 -24.34
N PRO A 222 24.44 -0.97 -25.04
CA PRO A 222 25.74 -1.29 -24.44
C PRO A 222 26.41 -0.02 -23.88
N GLY A 223 27.23 -0.23 -22.85
CA GLY A 223 27.88 0.83 -22.09
C GLY A 223 29.04 1.53 -22.81
N ASP A 224 29.37 2.69 -22.27
CA ASP A 224 30.73 3.23 -22.24
C ASP A 224 30.93 3.95 -20.90
N ASP A 225 32.10 3.70 -20.33
CA ASP A 225 32.59 4.22 -19.05
C ASP A 225 32.87 5.72 -19.12
N ASP A 226 32.59 6.44 -18.03
CA ASP A 226 33.60 7.32 -17.45
C ASP A 226 33.30 7.68 -15.99
N VAL A 227 34.29 7.45 -15.14
CA VAL A 227 34.29 7.70 -13.70
C VAL A 227 34.56 9.18 -13.44
N LYS A 228 33.66 9.86 -12.71
CA LYS A 228 34.02 11.00 -11.86
C LYS A 228 33.08 11.11 -10.67
N GLY A 229 33.66 11.04 -9.48
CA GLY A 229 32.95 11.27 -8.23
C GLY A 229 32.45 12.71 -8.11
N SER A 230 31.29 12.86 -7.50
CA SER A 230 30.91 14.09 -6.81
C SER A 230 29.89 13.76 -5.73
N SER A 231 30.25 14.16 -4.51
CA SER A 231 29.34 14.46 -3.42
C SER A 231 28.08 15.18 -3.91
N GLY A 232 26.92 14.79 -3.39
CA GLY A 232 25.66 15.49 -3.63
C GLY A 232 24.58 14.90 -2.74
N ALA A 233 24.44 15.48 -1.55
CA ALA A 233 23.19 15.41 -0.82
C ALA A 233 22.11 16.05 -1.70
N ASP A 234 21.15 15.26 -2.19
CA ASP A 234 19.93 15.81 -2.76
C ASP A 234 18.77 14.81 -2.67
N THR A 235 17.88 15.10 -1.72
CA THR A 235 16.42 14.96 -1.81
C THR A 235 15.85 13.68 -2.46
N LEU A 236 15.99 12.53 -1.77
CA LEU A 236 15.33 11.26 -2.11
C LEU A 236 14.09 11.00 -1.23
N VAL A 237 12.96 11.65 -1.50
CA VAL A 237 11.70 11.32 -0.79
C VAL A 237 10.49 11.09 -1.71
N ALA A 238 10.55 11.42 -3.01
CA ALA A 238 9.35 11.38 -3.84
C ALA A 238 9.14 10.12 -4.70
N ASP A 239 10.17 9.31 -5.00
CA ASP A 239 10.08 8.37 -6.15
C ASP A 239 9.97 6.86 -5.80
N GLU A 240 10.25 6.43 -4.57
CA GLU A 240 10.12 5.01 -4.18
C GLU A 240 8.70 4.60 -3.74
N SER A 241 7.81 5.57 -3.48
CA SER A 241 6.42 5.30 -3.05
C SER A 241 5.43 5.08 -4.21
N THR A 242 5.88 5.25 -5.46
CA THR A 242 5.05 5.33 -6.68
C THR A 242 5.27 4.18 -7.66
N LYS A 243 5.54 2.95 -7.19
CA LYS A 243 5.35 1.75 -8.02
C LYS A 243 3.85 1.52 -8.28
N ALA A 244 3.39 1.94 -9.45
CA ALA A 244 2.01 1.80 -9.88
C ALA A 244 1.63 0.31 -10.08
N GLY A 245 1.18 -0.39 -9.04
CA GLY A 245 0.77 -1.80 -9.16
C GLY A 245 0.71 -2.66 -7.90
N ARG A 246 1.00 -2.11 -6.72
CA ARG A 246 0.98 -2.86 -5.44
C ARG A 246 -0.41 -3.43 -5.11
N ARG A 247 -0.43 -4.63 -4.52
CA ARG A 247 -1.65 -5.38 -4.14
C ARG A 247 -2.54 -4.57 -3.19
N PRO A 248 -3.88 -4.72 -3.19
CA PRO A 248 -4.78 -3.89 -2.38
C PRO A 248 -4.50 -3.93 -0.88
N GLU A 249 -4.12 -5.09 -0.35
CA GLU A 249 -3.73 -5.24 1.06
C GLU A 249 -2.44 -4.49 1.36
N VAL A 250 -1.50 -4.44 0.42
CA VAL A 250 -0.25 -3.67 0.54
C VAL A 250 -0.54 -2.18 0.46
N GLN A 251 -1.44 -1.74 -0.43
CA GLN A 251 -1.87 -0.34 -0.47
C GLN A 251 -2.62 0.04 0.81
N SER A 252 -3.52 -0.81 1.31
CA SER A 252 -4.22 -0.56 2.57
C SER A 252 -3.23 -0.46 3.73
N PHE A 253 -2.21 -1.31 3.76
CA PHE A 253 -1.11 -1.23 4.72
C PHE A 253 -0.35 0.10 4.61
N LEU A 254 0.02 0.54 3.40
CA LEU A 254 0.72 1.81 3.18
C LEU A 254 -0.14 3.03 3.54
N GLU A 255 -1.45 2.99 3.29
CA GLU A 255 -2.37 4.05 3.73
C GLU A 255 -2.60 4.03 5.25
N ASP A 256 -2.64 2.84 5.85
CA ASP A 256 -2.79 2.68 7.30
C ASP A 256 -1.54 3.13 8.07
N LEU A 257 -0.35 2.95 7.50
CA LEU A 257 0.92 3.47 8.03
C LEU A 257 0.93 5.00 8.20
N LYS A 258 0.21 5.73 7.34
CA LYS A 258 0.09 7.20 7.44
C LYS A 258 -0.62 7.65 8.70
N LYS A 259 -1.46 6.79 9.28
CA LYS A 259 -2.24 7.08 10.47
C LYS A 259 -1.44 6.72 11.72
N SER A 260 -1.65 7.48 12.78
CA SER A 260 -1.22 7.12 14.12
C SER A 260 -2.38 6.48 14.87
N ASP A 261 -2.13 5.31 15.45
CA ASP A 261 -3.09 4.65 16.35
C ASP A 261 -2.91 5.12 17.80
N ASN A 262 -1.82 5.87 18.09
CA ASN A 262 -1.53 6.42 19.41
C ASN A 262 -0.92 7.84 19.30
N PRO A 263 -1.78 8.86 19.09
CA PRO A 263 -1.33 10.25 18.96
C PRO A 263 -0.54 10.77 20.17
N LEU A 264 -0.84 10.25 21.37
CA LEU A 264 -0.12 10.62 22.60
C LEU A 264 1.34 10.17 22.54
N ALA A 265 1.59 8.93 22.10
CA ALA A 265 2.95 8.43 21.97
C ALA A 265 3.74 9.20 20.90
N ASP A 266 3.10 9.61 19.80
CA ASP A 266 3.73 10.48 18.80
C ASP A 266 4.14 11.85 19.39
N ILE A 267 3.33 12.46 20.27
CA ILE A 267 3.71 13.70 20.98
C ILE A 267 4.94 13.45 21.86
N LEU A 268 4.97 12.33 22.59
CA LEU A 268 6.07 11.98 23.49
C LEU A 268 7.40 11.73 22.76
N LEU A 269 7.37 11.41 21.47
CA LEU A 269 8.56 11.30 20.62
C LEU A 269 9.15 12.66 20.22
N LYS A 270 8.39 13.76 20.27
CA LYS A 270 8.89 15.10 19.93
C LYS A 270 9.84 15.63 21.01
N GLN A 271 10.70 16.56 20.62
CA GLN A 271 11.39 17.41 21.58
C GLN A 271 10.36 18.27 22.32
N THR A 272 10.60 18.50 23.62
CA THR A 272 9.66 19.23 24.47
C THR A 272 9.39 20.63 23.92
N GLY A 273 10.41 21.40 23.54
CA GLY A 273 10.24 22.74 22.97
C GLY A 273 9.47 22.82 21.65
N ASP A 274 9.19 21.68 20.99
CA ASP A 274 8.36 21.61 19.79
C ASP A 274 6.87 21.37 20.08
N TRP A 275 6.51 21.13 21.35
CA TRP A 275 5.12 20.92 21.74
C TRP A 275 4.35 22.23 21.72
N THR A 276 3.13 22.17 21.20
CA THR A 276 2.12 23.22 21.36
C THR A 276 1.50 23.18 22.76
N GLU A 277 0.86 24.26 23.19
CA GLU A 277 0.07 24.30 24.43
C GLU A 277 -1.00 23.19 24.49
N ASP A 278 -1.67 22.95 23.36
CA ASP A 278 -2.70 21.91 23.25
C ASP A 278 -2.12 20.50 23.42
N GLU A 279 -0.92 20.24 22.91
CA GLU A 279 -0.24 18.94 23.05
C GLU A 279 0.22 18.70 24.48
N VAL A 280 0.77 19.71 25.15
CA VAL A 280 1.09 19.64 26.58
C VAL A 280 -0.18 19.36 27.39
N GLY A 281 -1.26 20.06 27.08
CA GLY A 281 -2.56 19.86 27.72
C GLY A 281 -3.15 18.47 27.46
N GLN A 282 -2.87 17.84 26.32
CA GLN A 282 -3.25 16.45 26.03
C GLN A 282 -2.40 15.46 26.86
N VAL A 283 -1.08 15.65 26.89
CA VAL A 283 -0.18 14.79 27.68
C VAL A 283 -0.51 14.88 29.17
N HIS A 284 -0.70 16.10 29.69
CA HIS A 284 -1.00 16.34 31.09
C HIS A 284 -2.32 15.72 31.56
N ARG A 285 -3.33 15.64 30.68
CA ARG A 285 -4.62 15.00 30.96
C ARG A 285 -4.62 13.48 30.75
N SER A 286 -3.53 12.90 30.24
CA SER A 286 -3.44 11.48 29.93
C SER A 286 -3.07 10.64 31.16
N ASP A 287 -3.51 9.38 31.16
CA ASP A 287 -3.12 8.41 32.19
C ASP A 287 -1.59 8.22 32.26
N ALA A 288 -0.88 8.43 31.14
CA ALA A 288 0.57 8.31 31.06
C ALA A 288 1.32 9.36 31.90
N TYR A 289 0.73 10.53 32.15
CA TYR A 289 1.31 11.55 33.02
C TYR A 289 1.30 11.14 34.50
N ALA A 290 0.29 10.38 34.91
CA ALA A 290 0.14 9.91 36.29
C ALA A 290 0.77 8.52 36.55
N ASP A 291 1.18 7.80 35.50
CA ASP A 291 1.74 6.44 35.63
C ASP A 291 3.25 6.49 35.89
N PRO A 292 3.73 6.11 37.10
CA PRO A 292 5.15 6.12 37.43
C PRO A 292 5.98 5.07 36.68
N ARG A 293 5.32 4.17 35.93
CA ARG A 293 5.98 3.16 35.09
C ARG A 293 6.31 3.67 33.68
N GLN A 294 5.77 4.82 33.30
CA GLN A 294 6.06 5.41 32.00
C GLN A 294 7.40 6.18 32.04
N PRO A 295 8.21 6.13 30.96
CA PRO A 295 9.45 6.89 30.89
C PRO A 295 9.19 8.40 30.95
N ASP A 296 9.71 9.04 32.00
CA ASP A 296 9.69 10.46 32.38
C ASP A 296 8.71 11.41 31.63
N VAL A 297 7.42 11.06 31.60
CA VAL A 297 6.37 11.89 30.98
C VAL A 297 6.18 13.19 31.78
N ALA A 298 6.19 13.09 33.12
CA ALA A 298 6.03 14.24 33.99
C ALA A 298 7.22 15.22 33.88
N GLY A 299 8.46 14.71 33.77
CA GLY A 299 9.63 15.54 33.54
C GLY A 299 9.59 16.26 32.19
N LYS A 300 9.10 15.61 31.12
CA LYS A 300 8.89 16.27 29.82
C LYS A 300 7.89 17.44 29.89
N VAL A 301 6.75 17.25 30.57
CA VAL A 301 5.77 18.33 30.78
C VAL A 301 6.40 19.46 31.60
N ARG A 302 7.11 19.13 32.67
CA ARG A 302 7.83 20.13 33.48
C ARG A 302 8.84 20.90 32.65
N GLN A 303 9.65 20.22 31.84
CA GLN A 303 10.66 20.84 30.98
C GLN A 303 10.02 21.82 29.99
N TRP A 304 8.84 21.49 29.44
CA TRP A 304 8.11 22.41 28.57
C TRP A 304 7.73 23.70 29.31
N TYR A 305 7.14 23.60 30.51
CA TYR A 305 6.79 24.78 31.30
C TYR A 305 8.03 25.60 31.67
N GLU A 306 9.13 24.95 32.08
CA GLU A 306 10.39 25.63 32.40
C GLU A 306 10.98 26.36 31.18
N GLN A 307 10.88 25.80 29.98
CA GLN A 307 11.35 26.45 28.75
C GLN A 307 10.53 27.69 28.36
N HIS A 308 9.22 27.64 28.57
CA HIS A 308 8.30 28.67 28.07
C HIS A 308 7.93 29.74 29.11
N TYR A 309 7.96 29.41 30.40
CA TYR A 309 7.67 30.34 31.50
C TYR A 309 8.90 30.67 32.37
N GLY A 310 10.00 29.93 32.22
CA GLY A 310 11.18 30.07 33.07
C GLY A 310 11.06 29.36 34.42
N THR A 311 12.06 29.57 35.28
CA THR A 311 12.12 29.01 36.64
C THR A 311 12.13 30.10 37.72
N ASP A 312 11.80 31.34 37.33
CA ASP A 312 11.81 32.48 38.23
C ASP A 312 10.69 32.34 39.29
N PRO A 313 10.92 32.88 40.51
CA PRO A 313 9.90 32.89 41.55
C PRO A 313 8.61 33.58 41.09
N VAL A 314 7.46 33.09 41.57
CA VAL A 314 6.15 33.70 41.33
C VAL A 314 6.16 35.18 41.76
N GLN A 315 5.73 36.05 40.86
CA GLN A 315 5.63 37.48 41.12
C GLN A 315 4.27 37.82 41.72
N PHE A 316 4.25 38.83 42.60
CA PHE A 316 3.05 39.32 43.26
C PHE A 316 2.81 40.77 42.86
N ASP A 317 1.54 41.13 42.66
CA ASP A 317 1.14 42.52 42.44
C ASP A 317 1.19 43.34 43.74
N GLU A 318 0.94 44.64 43.64
CA GLU A 318 0.93 45.56 44.79
C GLU A 318 -0.13 45.20 45.86
N THR A 319 -1.10 44.35 45.53
CA THR A 319 -2.14 43.85 46.43
C THR A 319 -1.80 42.51 47.06
N GLY A 320 -0.62 41.95 46.76
CA GLY A 320 -0.18 40.65 47.23
C GLY A 320 -0.81 39.46 46.49
N ARG A 321 -1.45 39.69 45.34
CA ARG A 321 -2.01 38.62 44.50
C ARG A 321 -0.96 38.12 43.51
N THR A 322 -0.97 36.82 43.25
CA THR A 322 -0.07 36.21 42.25
C THR A 322 -0.38 36.77 40.87
N MET A 323 0.63 37.34 40.22
CA MET A 323 0.54 37.71 38.80
C MET A 323 0.46 36.43 37.96
N GLN A 324 -0.38 36.45 36.92
CA GLN A 324 -0.40 35.32 35.99
C GLN A 324 0.96 35.23 35.28
N PRO A 325 1.56 34.02 35.23
CA PRO A 325 2.79 33.83 34.50
C PRO A 325 2.55 34.08 33.02
N VAL A 326 3.48 34.78 32.38
CA VAL A 326 3.47 35.09 30.94
C VAL A 326 4.64 34.38 30.28
N PHE A 327 4.44 33.99 29.01
CA PHE A 327 5.49 33.33 28.25
C PHE A 327 6.74 34.20 28.12
N THR A 328 7.88 33.66 28.51
CA THR A 328 9.21 34.20 28.18
C THR A 328 9.58 33.86 26.74
N THR A 329 9.13 32.70 26.28
CA THR A 329 9.25 32.24 24.89
C THR A 329 7.89 31.76 24.40
N VAL A 330 7.38 32.34 23.31
CA VAL A 330 6.07 31.96 22.75
C VAL A 330 6.15 30.55 22.16
N PRO A 331 5.30 29.60 22.61
CA PRO A 331 5.22 28.26 22.03
C PRO A 331 4.79 28.29 20.56
N LYS A 332 5.08 27.20 19.84
CA LYS A 332 4.55 27.03 18.48
C LYS A 332 3.02 26.97 18.52
N LYS A 333 2.38 27.60 17.53
CA LYS A 333 0.92 27.57 17.37
C LYS A 333 0.43 26.32 16.64
N GLU A 334 1.25 25.79 15.74
CA GLU A 334 0.91 24.61 14.95
C GLU A 334 1.79 23.42 15.35
N PRO A 335 1.23 22.20 15.41
CA PRO A 335 2.00 21.00 15.74
C PRO A 335 3.16 20.77 14.76
N ALA A 336 4.37 20.67 15.30
CA ALA A 336 5.54 20.27 14.53
C ALA A 336 5.52 18.75 14.25
N PRO A 337 6.09 18.27 13.12
CA PRO A 337 6.28 16.85 12.90
C PRO A 337 7.25 16.25 13.92
N VAL A 338 7.12 14.95 14.20
CA VAL A 338 8.13 14.20 14.96
C VAL A 338 9.38 14.07 14.09
N LEU A 339 10.54 14.42 14.64
CA LEU A 339 11.84 14.27 13.98
C LEU A 339 12.58 13.06 14.58
N GLY A 340 13.19 12.25 13.73
CA GLY A 340 14.05 11.15 14.15
C GLY A 340 15.46 11.63 14.53
N SER A 341 16.29 10.71 15.02
CA SER A 341 17.70 10.97 15.34
C SER A 341 18.56 11.38 14.13
N ASP A 342 18.08 11.10 12.92
CA ASP A 342 18.63 11.55 11.64
C ASP A 342 18.15 12.96 11.21
N GLY A 343 17.32 13.60 12.03
CA GLY A 343 16.75 14.93 11.77
C GLY A 343 15.62 14.93 10.73
N GLN A 344 15.21 13.77 10.22
CA GLN A 344 14.14 13.65 9.23
C GLN A 344 12.78 13.42 9.91
N PRO A 345 11.65 13.79 9.25
CA PRO A 345 10.33 13.45 9.77
C PRO A 345 10.16 11.93 9.94
N VAL A 346 9.77 11.49 11.13
CA VAL A 346 9.57 10.07 11.44
C VAL A 346 8.55 9.44 10.50
N LEU A 347 7.50 10.18 10.12
CA LEU A 347 6.51 9.69 9.17
C LEU A 347 7.14 9.34 7.81
N ASP A 348 8.06 10.14 7.32
CA ASP A 348 8.74 9.90 6.04
C ASP A 348 9.63 8.65 6.15
N GLY A 349 10.35 8.51 7.27
CA GLY A 349 11.12 7.31 7.57
C GLY A 349 10.25 6.05 7.63
N VAL A 350 9.11 6.12 8.33
CA VAL A 350 8.13 5.02 8.45
C VAL A 350 7.53 4.66 7.10
N LEU A 351 7.22 5.63 6.24
CA LEU A 351 6.72 5.39 4.89
C LEU A 351 7.80 4.79 3.98
N GLY A 352 9.06 5.20 4.15
CA GLY A 352 10.22 4.61 3.48
C GLY A 352 10.39 3.13 3.83
N VAL A 353 10.38 2.80 5.13
CA VAL A 353 10.39 1.40 5.58
C VAL A 353 9.15 0.66 5.07
N GLY A 354 7.98 1.30 5.11
CA GLY A 354 6.72 0.79 4.55
C GLY A 354 6.83 0.41 3.08
N ALA A 355 7.55 1.20 2.27
CA ALA A 355 7.80 0.89 0.87
C ALA A 355 8.66 -0.36 0.70
N LYS A 356 9.72 -0.55 1.52
CA LYS A 356 10.53 -1.78 1.51
C LYS A 356 9.71 -3.00 1.95
N ILE A 357 8.85 -2.86 2.96
CA ILE A 357 7.92 -3.91 3.37
C ILE A 357 6.98 -4.27 2.22
N ALA A 358 6.47 -3.28 1.50
CA ALA A 358 5.64 -3.49 0.33
C ALA A 358 6.37 -4.24 -0.80
N ASP A 359 7.62 -3.89 -1.07
CA ASP A 359 8.44 -4.59 -2.08
C ASP A 359 8.72 -6.05 -1.67
N LEU A 360 9.02 -6.30 -0.39
CA LEU A 360 9.14 -7.67 0.16
C LEU A 360 7.82 -8.44 0.13
N ALA A 361 6.72 -7.74 0.36
CA ALA A 361 5.39 -8.31 0.32
C ALA A 361 5.09 -8.81 -1.10
N ASP A 362 5.46 -8.07 -2.14
CA ASP A 362 5.24 -8.47 -3.54
C ASP A 362 5.95 -9.81 -3.89
N LYS A 363 7.05 -10.13 -3.21
CA LYS A 363 7.76 -11.41 -3.38
C LYS A 363 7.20 -12.57 -2.55
N SER A 364 6.73 -12.29 -1.33
CA SER A 364 6.53 -13.33 -0.30
C SER A 364 5.15 -13.34 0.39
N GLY A 365 4.30 -12.37 0.03
CA GLY A 365 3.02 -12.07 0.67
C GLY A 365 3.15 -11.10 1.85
N LEU A 366 2.15 -10.23 2.04
CA LEU A 366 2.17 -9.18 3.07
C LEU A 366 2.36 -9.72 4.49
N SER A 367 1.67 -10.81 4.85
CA SER A 367 1.83 -11.42 6.19
C SER A 367 3.26 -11.90 6.44
N THR A 368 3.92 -12.48 5.43
CA THR A 368 5.33 -12.91 5.53
C THR A 368 6.25 -11.70 5.70
N ALA A 369 6.04 -10.64 4.93
CA ALA A 369 6.82 -9.41 5.04
C ALA A 369 6.66 -8.75 6.42
N ILE A 370 5.44 -8.72 6.97
CA ILE A 370 5.17 -8.21 8.33
C ILE A 370 5.89 -9.05 9.39
N ARG A 371 5.96 -10.38 9.24
CA ARG A 371 6.77 -11.22 10.14
C ARG A 371 8.26 -10.86 10.06
N GLY A 372 8.74 -10.54 8.86
CA GLY A 372 10.07 -9.98 8.63
C GLY A 372 10.32 -8.73 9.47
N VAL A 373 9.39 -7.77 9.43
CA VAL A 373 9.43 -6.55 10.25
C VAL A 373 9.43 -6.87 11.74
N GLN A 374 8.47 -7.68 12.20
CA GLN A 374 8.35 -8.04 13.63
C GLN A 374 9.63 -8.71 14.14
N SER A 375 10.22 -9.59 13.33
CA SER A 375 11.49 -10.25 13.67
C SER A 375 12.66 -9.26 13.66
N GLY A 376 12.71 -8.37 12.67
CA GLY A 376 13.74 -7.33 12.58
C GLY A 376 13.70 -6.34 13.75
N LEU A 377 12.51 -5.85 14.09
CA LEU A 377 12.31 -4.97 15.25
C LEU A 377 12.69 -5.66 16.57
N ASN A 378 12.40 -6.95 16.72
CA ASN A 378 12.83 -7.74 17.88
C ASN A 378 14.37 -7.93 17.96
N LEU A 379 15.11 -7.73 16.86
CA LEU A 379 16.58 -7.71 16.89
C LEU A 379 17.12 -6.35 17.34
N LEU A 380 16.38 -5.26 17.10
CA LEU A 380 16.72 -3.91 17.54
C LEU A 380 16.37 -3.67 19.01
N ASP A 381 15.17 -4.11 19.42
CA ASP A 381 14.64 -3.88 20.75
C ASP A 381 14.97 -5.04 21.71
N LYS A 382 15.64 -4.71 22.82
CA LYS A 382 15.98 -5.65 23.90
C LYS A 382 14.93 -5.68 25.02
N THR A 383 13.90 -4.84 24.96
CA THR A 383 13.00 -4.54 26.09
C THR A 383 11.53 -4.97 25.88
N GLY A 384 11.07 -5.17 24.63
CA GLY A 384 9.72 -5.67 24.34
C GLY A 384 9.64 -6.56 23.11
N THR A 385 9.38 -7.87 23.30
CA THR A 385 9.25 -8.80 22.16
C THR A 385 7.87 -8.68 21.51
N LEU A 386 7.82 -8.16 20.28
CA LEU A 386 6.66 -8.25 19.42
C LEU A 386 6.35 -9.71 19.10
N LYS A 387 5.06 -10.06 19.03
CA LYS A 387 4.65 -11.34 18.47
C LYS A 387 4.92 -11.35 16.97
N THR A 388 5.54 -12.40 16.47
CA THR A 388 5.78 -12.62 15.03
C THR A 388 4.61 -13.36 14.39
N ASP A 389 3.43 -12.72 14.34
CA ASP A 389 2.19 -13.32 13.82
C ASP A 389 1.87 -12.92 12.37
N GLY A 390 2.51 -11.87 11.86
CA GLY A 390 2.25 -11.31 10.53
C GLY A 390 1.07 -10.36 10.49
N LEU A 391 0.61 -9.86 11.65
CA LEU A 391 -0.43 -8.85 11.77
C LEU A 391 0.21 -7.48 12.05
N PHE A 392 -0.05 -6.52 11.16
CA PHE A 392 0.41 -5.15 11.35
C PHE A 392 -0.56 -4.34 12.19
N GLY A 393 -0.67 -4.71 13.48
CA GLY A 393 -1.54 -4.04 14.44
C GLY A 393 -0.89 -2.83 15.12
N PRO A 394 -1.62 -2.16 16.04
CA PRO A 394 -1.17 -0.92 16.70
C PRO A 394 0.20 -1.03 17.39
N LYS A 395 0.50 -2.18 18.01
CA LYS A 395 1.81 -2.41 18.66
C LYS A 395 2.97 -2.47 17.67
N THR A 396 2.81 -3.18 16.55
CA THR A 396 3.83 -3.27 15.49
C THR A 396 4.03 -1.89 14.85
N LYS A 397 2.95 -1.14 14.61
CA LYS A 397 3.02 0.22 14.06
C LYS A 397 3.73 1.18 15.01
N GLN A 398 3.43 1.11 16.30
CA GLN A 398 4.07 1.95 17.32
C GLN A 398 5.57 1.63 17.45
N ALA A 399 5.93 0.35 17.56
CA ALA A 399 7.33 -0.07 17.65
C ALA A 399 8.14 0.35 16.41
N LEU A 400 7.53 0.31 15.22
CA LEU A 400 8.16 0.81 14.00
C LEU A 400 8.42 2.33 14.08
N ARG A 401 7.43 3.12 14.54
CA ARG A 401 7.57 4.57 14.70
C ARG A 401 8.65 4.94 15.71
N GLU A 402 8.66 4.29 16.87
CA GLU A 402 9.67 4.47 17.91
C GLU A 402 11.06 4.11 17.41
N SER A 403 11.20 2.97 16.71
CA SER A 403 12.48 2.55 16.15
C SER A 403 13.00 3.53 15.09
N VAL A 404 12.13 4.05 14.22
CA VAL A 404 12.52 5.06 13.24
C VAL A 404 12.89 6.38 13.94
N ALA A 405 12.16 6.78 14.99
CA ALA A 405 12.48 7.98 15.75
C ALA A 405 13.84 7.88 16.46
N GLU A 406 14.14 6.74 17.09
CA GLU A 406 15.34 6.54 17.87
C GLU A 406 16.57 6.25 16.99
N LEU A 407 16.43 5.40 15.97
CA LEU A 407 17.55 4.83 15.22
C LEU A 407 17.67 5.37 13.78
N GLY A 408 16.65 6.06 13.28
CA GLY A 408 16.57 6.52 11.90
C GLY A 408 16.16 5.41 10.92
N ARG A 409 15.69 5.81 9.73
CA ARG A 409 15.23 4.88 8.67
C ARG A 409 16.29 3.82 8.30
N PRO A 410 17.57 4.16 8.06
CA PRO A 410 18.55 3.18 7.55
C PRO A 410 18.76 1.99 8.49
N LYS A 411 18.83 2.23 9.81
CA LYS A 411 19.00 1.14 10.79
C LYS A 411 17.78 0.22 10.85
N VAL A 412 16.58 0.78 10.68
CA VAL A 412 15.35 0.00 10.64
C VAL A 412 15.26 -0.85 9.37
N GLU A 413 15.67 -0.32 8.21
CA GLU A 413 15.72 -1.08 6.95
C GLU A 413 16.73 -2.25 7.02
N ASN A 414 17.88 -2.02 7.66
CA ASN A 414 18.87 -3.07 7.92
C ASN A 414 18.31 -4.20 8.78
N ALA A 415 17.61 -3.86 9.85
CA ALA A 415 16.94 -4.85 10.71
C ALA A 415 15.82 -5.60 9.98
N LEU A 416 15.05 -4.91 9.13
CA LEU A 416 14.04 -5.51 8.26
C LEU A 416 14.64 -6.54 7.29
N ALA A 417 15.81 -6.23 6.70
CA ALA A 417 16.49 -7.15 5.81
C ALA A 417 16.93 -8.44 6.54
N LEU A 418 17.50 -8.30 7.75
CA LEU A 418 17.84 -9.44 8.60
C LEU A 418 16.60 -10.27 8.97
N GLY A 419 15.52 -9.61 9.42
CA GLY A 419 14.27 -10.28 9.77
C GLY A 419 13.63 -11.00 8.58
N SER A 420 13.68 -10.40 7.40
CA SER A 420 13.20 -11.01 6.14
C SER A 420 14.01 -12.24 5.76
N PHE A 421 15.34 -12.15 5.86
CA PHE A 421 16.24 -13.28 5.60
C PHE A 421 15.92 -14.48 6.50
N TRP A 422 15.77 -14.25 7.80
CA TRP A 422 15.37 -15.31 8.74
C TRP A 422 14.04 -15.96 8.32
N ASN A 423 12.98 -15.16 8.11
CA ASN A 423 11.66 -15.70 7.77
C ASN A 423 11.63 -16.44 6.42
N LEU A 424 12.34 -15.93 5.41
CA LEU A 424 12.40 -16.57 4.10
C LEU A 424 13.15 -17.91 4.16
N LEU A 425 14.22 -18.01 4.96
CA LEU A 425 14.95 -19.26 5.14
C LEU A 425 14.13 -20.36 5.80
N GLU A 426 13.25 -20.01 6.75
CA GLU A 426 12.36 -21.00 7.39
C GLU A 426 11.35 -21.58 6.39
N LYS A 427 10.88 -20.75 5.44
CA LYS A 427 9.83 -21.10 4.47
C LYS A 427 10.39 -21.76 3.20
N LYS A 428 11.50 -21.24 2.67
CA LYS A 428 12.18 -21.74 1.47
C LYS A 428 13.30 -22.70 1.87
N ARG A 429 12.97 -23.94 2.26
CA ARG A 429 13.98 -25.02 2.39
C ARG A 429 14.54 -25.39 1.01
N GLY A 430 15.51 -24.63 0.49
CA GLY A 430 16.07 -24.95 -0.82
C GLY A 430 17.21 -24.04 -1.28
N ASP A 431 16.95 -22.75 -1.46
CA ASP A 431 17.86 -21.83 -2.16
C ASP A 431 18.32 -20.66 -1.26
N LEU A 432 19.53 -20.78 -0.71
CA LEU A 432 20.18 -19.72 0.07
C LEU A 432 20.49 -18.51 -0.80
N ALA A 433 20.89 -18.71 -2.06
CA ALA A 433 21.33 -17.63 -2.94
C ALA A 433 20.16 -16.70 -3.29
N GLU A 434 19.01 -17.27 -3.65
CA GLU A 434 17.79 -16.51 -3.86
C GLU A 434 17.37 -15.76 -2.58
N THR A 435 17.43 -16.44 -1.42
CA THR A 435 16.99 -15.85 -0.16
C THR A 435 17.88 -14.68 0.30
N VAL A 436 19.21 -14.81 0.16
CA VAL A 436 20.14 -13.71 0.44
C VAL A 436 19.90 -12.57 -0.56
N HIS A 437 19.78 -12.87 -1.85
CA HIS A 437 19.53 -11.86 -2.87
C HIS A 437 18.24 -11.09 -2.59
N ASP A 438 17.15 -11.80 -2.30
CA ASP A 438 15.85 -11.19 -2.02
C ASP A 438 15.84 -10.31 -0.77
N SER A 439 16.69 -10.61 0.21
CA SER A 439 16.74 -9.90 1.49
C SER A 439 17.67 -8.70 1.47
N PHE A 440 18.82 -8.77 0.78
CA PHE A 440 19.89 -7.78 0.93
C PHE A 440 20.21 -6.98 -0.34
N SER A 441 19.83 -7.43 -1.54
CA SER A 441 20.20 -6.73 -2.79
C SER A 441 19.78 -5.26 -2.81
N GLY A 442 18.56 -4.97 -2.32
CA GLY A 442 17.99 -3.62 -2.25
C GLY A 442 18.62 -2.69 -1.21
N LEU A 443 19.59 -3.15 -0.42
CA LEU A 443 20.39 -2.31 0.49
C LEU A 443 21.67 -1.78 -0.18
N PHE A 444 22.18 -2.45 -1.21
CA PHE A 444 23.53 -2.18 -1.76
C PHE A 444 23.53 -1.80 -3.26
N GLN A 445 22.49 -2.14 -4.03
CA GLN A 445 22.36 -1.83 -5.47
C GLN A 445 20.90 -1.58 -5.88
N ALA A 446 20.67 -0.97 -7.05
CA ALA A 446 19.33 -0.91 -7.65
C ALA A 446 18.80 -2.33 -7.92
N GLU A 447 17.50 -2.56 -7.68
CA GLU A 447 16.87 -3.89 -7.74
C GLU A 447 17.19 -4.63 -9.04
N SER A 448 18.03 -5.67 -8.95
CA SER A 448 18.27 -6.62 -10.04
C SER A 448 17.48 -7.91 -9.79
N GLN A 449 16.93 -8.50 -10.84
CA GLN A 449 16.27 -9.80 -10.73
C GLN A 449 17.30 -10.88 -10.43
N TYR A 450 17.02 -11.72 -9.43
CA TYR A 450 17.82 -12.91 -9.18
C TYR A 450 17.77 -13.84 -10.40
N LYS A 451 18.94 -14.29 -10.84
CA LYS A 451 19.09 -15.27 -11.92
C LYS A 451 19.89 -16.46 -11.37
N PRO A 452 19.30 -17.65 -11.25
CA PRO A 452 19.99 -18.81 -10.69
C PRO A 452 21.28 -19.21 -11.43
N SER A 453 21.40 -18.85 -12.72
CA SER A 453 22.59 -19.09 -13.54
C SER A 453 23.69 -18.03 -13.37
N ASP A 454 23.39 -16.92 -12.70
CA ASP A 454 24.33 -15.84 -12.48
C ASP A 454 25.34 -16.21 -11.38
N LYS A 455 26.61 -16.13 -11.72
CA LYS A 455 27.73 -16.45 -10.82
C LYS A 455 28.53 -15.21 -10.45
N SER A 456 27.98 -14.02 -10.72
CA SER A 456 28.64 -12.76 -10.45
C SER A 456 28.84 -12.57 -8.93
N PRO A 457 30.01 -12.07 -8.52
CA PRO A 457 30.26 -11.74 -7.12
C PRO A 457 29.28 -10.65 -6.66
N THR A 458 28.75 -10.79 -5.45
CA THR A 458 27.90 -9.77 -4.83
C THR A 458 28.46 -9.31 -3.49
N PRO A 459 28.34 -8.01 -3.12
CA PRO A 459 28.81 -7.51 -1.82
C PRO A 459 28.15 -8.24 -0.65
N TRP A 460 26.84 -8.49 -0.71
CA TRP A 460 26.14 -9.24 0.33
C TRP A 460 26.52 -10.72 0.35
N GLY A 461 26.88 -11.31 -0.79
CA GLY A 461 27.39 -12.67 -0.87
C GLY A 461 28.73 -12.84 -0.14
N LEU A 462 29.61 -11.83 -0.22
CA LEU A 462 30.88 -11.79 0.52
C LEU A 462 30.62 -11.80 2.02
N VAL A 463 29.75 -10.89 2.49
CA VAL A 463 29.43 -10.78 3.93
C VAL A 463 28.81 -12.08 4.46
N VAL A 464 27.96 -12.74 3.68
CA VAL A 464 27.38 -14.05 4.07
C VAL A 464 28.47 -15.14 4.14
N GLN A 465 29.38 -15.20 3.17
CA GLN A 465 30.51 -16.15 3.19
C GLN A 465 31.44 -15.89 4.39
N ASP A 466 31.77 -14.63 4.67
CA ASP A 466 32.55 -14.21 5.84
C ASP A 466 31.88 -14.63 7.14
N THR A 467 30.57 -14.41 7.24
CA THR A 467 29.79 -14.83 8.41
C THR A 467 29.77 -16.34 8.57
N ILE A 468 29.60 -17.10 7.49
CA ILE A 468 29.67 -18.57 7.53
C ILE A 468 31.07 -19.03 7.97
N ASN A 469 32.12 -18.35 7.53
CA ASN A 469 33.49 -18.64 7.91
C ASN A 469 33.77 -18.36 9.39
N ASP A 470 33.36 -17.19 9.89
CA ASP A 470 33.51 -16.78 11.28
C ASP A 470 32.77 -17.73 12.22
N VAL A 471 31.49 -17.96 11.94
CA VAL A 471 30.62 -18.80 12.78
C VAL A 471 31.06 -20.27 12.65
N GLY A 472 31.40 -20.73 11.45
CA GLY A 472 31.86 -22.10 11.20
C GLY A 472 33.16 -22.41 11.93
N ALA A 473 34.16 -21.53 11.85
CA ALA A 473 35.42 -21.69 12.57
C ALA A 473 35.22 -21.68 14.09
N SER A 474 34.34 -20.81 14.60
CA SER A 474 34.06 -20.69 16.04
C SER A 474 33.28 -21.88 16.59
N ALA A 475 32.32 -22.42 15.83
CA ALA A 475 31.40 -23.44 16.32
C ALA A 475 31.86 -24.89 16.08
N LEU A 476 32.59 -25.13 14.99
CA LEU A 476 33.02 -26.47 14.59
C LEU A 476 34.53 -26.69 14.79
N GLY A 477 35.31 -25.62 14.96
CA GLY A 477 36.76 -25.67 15.04
C GLY A 477 37.44 -25.73 13.66
N LYS A 478 38.68 -25.23 13.59
CA LYS A 478 39.46 -25.05 12.35
C LYS A 478 39.72 -26.35 11.58
N ASP A 479 39.74 -27.49 12.26
CA ASP A 479 40.03 -28.79 11.64
C ASP A 479 38.78 -29.43 11.03
N ALA A 480 37.58 -29.13 11.55
CA ALA A 480 36.31 -29.72 11.09
C ALA A 480 35.54 -28.82 10.10
N PHE A 481 35.83 -27.52 10.11
CA PHE A 481 35.28 -26.55 9.18
C PHE A 481 36.34 -26.07 8.20
N LYS A 482 36.11 -26.31 6.91
CA LYS A 482 36.94 -25.78 5.83
C LYS A 482 36.37 -24.42 5.40
N PRO A 483 37.14 -23.33 5.51
CA PRO A 483 36.68 -22.02 5.06
C PRO A 483 36.27 -22.02 3.60
N LEU A 484 35.21 -21.27 3.32
CA LEU A 484 34.78 -20.91 1.97
C LEU A 484 35.76 -19.90 1.37
N ASN A 485 35.86 -19.92 0.04
CA ASN A 485 36.47 -18.81 -0.68
C ASN A 485 35.51 -17.61 -0.65
N ASN A 486 36.02 -16.43 -0.33
CA ASN A 486 35.23 -15.20 -0.32
C ASN A 486 35.24 -14.59 -1.72
N ASP A 487 34.45 -15.20 -2.61
CA ASP A 487 34.28 -14.76 -3.99
C ASP A 487 32.92 -14.09 -4.23
N GLY A 488 32.11 -13.92 -3.19
CA GLY A 488 30.81 -13.24 -3.28
C GLY A 488 29.73 -14.04 -4.01
N TRP A 489 30.03 -15.27 -4.42
CA TRP A 489 29.10 -16.15 -5.12
C TRP A 489 28.50 -17.20 -4.19
N ILE A 490 27.18 -17.18 -4.06
CA ILE A 490 26.46 -18.16 -3.24
C ILE A 490 26.13 -19.39 -4.09
N GLY A 491 27.11 -20.28 -4.23
CA GLY A 491 26.94 -21.57 -4.89
C GLY A 491 26.54 -22.72 -3.94
N PRO A 492 26.45 -23.96 -4.46
CA PRO A 492 26.14 -25.15 -3.66
C PRO A 492 27.04 -25.34 -2.43
N LYS A 493 28.34 -25.04 -2.55
CA LYS A 493 29.30 -25.12 -1.43
C LYS A 493 28.97 -24.15 -0.30
N THR A 494 28.59 -22.91 -0.64
CA THR A 494 28.18 -21.90 0.33
C THR A 494 26.89 -22.33 1.04
N SER A 495 25.91 -22.84 0.27
CA SER A 495 24.65 -23.37 0.81
C SER A 495 24.85 -24.55 1.75
N ASP A 496 25.75 -25.49 1.42
CA ASP A 496 26.06 -26.63 2.28
C ASP A 496 26.81 -26.21 3.55
N ALA A 497 27.78 -25.31 3.44
CA ALA A 497 28.50 -24.75 4.59
C ALA A 497 27.54 -24.01 5.53
N PHE A 498 26.64 -23.19 4.99
CA PHE A 498 25.59 -22.52 5.76
C PHE A 498 24.75 -23.50 6.58
N ARG A 499 24.25 -24.59 5.97
CA ARG A 499 23.45 -25.61 6.67
C ARG A 499 24.24 -26.30 7.78
N ARG A 500 25.53 -26.55 7.56
CA ARG A 500 26.42 -27.15 8.56
C ARG A 500 26.73 -26.22 9.72
N THR A 501 26.78 -24.91 9.46
CA THR A 501 27.10 -23.88 10.45
C THR A 501 25.88 -23.51 11.30
N VAL A 502 24.70 -23.30 10.69
CA VAL A 502 23.50 -22.86 11.42
C VAL A 502 22.92 -23.94 12.34
N LYS A 503 23.00 -25.22 11.94
CA LYS A 503 22.45 -26.34 12.74
C LYS A 503 23.02 -26.41 14.17
N PRO A 504 24.34 -26.30 14.41
CA PRO A 504 24.91 -26.31 15.76
C PRO A 504 24.83 -24.98 16.51
N THR A 505 24.86 -23.83 15.85
CA THR A 505 24.89 -22.50 16.53
C THR A 505 23.52 -21.89 16.80
N GLY A 506 22.49 -22.38 16.11
CA GLY A 506 21.17 -21.75 16.08
C GLY A 506 21.12 -20.53 15.14
N MET A 507 19.92 -20.22 14.67
CA MET A 507 19.69 -19.12 13.74
C MET A 507 19.93 -17.74 14.39
N ALA A 508 19.48 -17.54 15.63
CA ALA A 508 19.62 -16.26 16.32
C ALA A 508 21.08 -15.78 16.41
N SER A 509 21.99 -16.66 16.86
CA SER A 509 23.44 -16.35 16.96
C SER A 509 24.06 -16.07 15.59
N PHE A 510 23.60 -16.76 14.54
CA PHE A 510 24.04 -16.49 13.17
C PHE A 510 23.56 -15.11 12.70
N MET A 511 22.32 -14.74 12.98
CA MET A 511 21.74 -13.44 12.61
C MET A 511 22.43 -12.26 13.29
N GLU A 512 22.79 -12.41 14.56
CA GLU A 512 23.57 -11.39 15.29
C GLU A 512 24.94 -11.19 14.64
N LYS A 513 25.66 -12.28 14.36
CA LYS A 513 26.97 -12.21 13.71
C LYS A 513 26.89 -11.67 12.28
N LEU A 514 25.84 -12.04 11.54
CA LEU A 514 25.56 -11.52 10.21
C LEU A 514 25.33 -10.01 10.24
N GLY A 515 24.52 -9.52 11.18
CA GLY A 515 24.28 -8.09 11.38
C GLY A 515 25.56 -7.32 11.70
N ASN A 516 26.42 -7.85 12.57
CA ASN A 516 27.72 -7.26 12.88
C ASN A 516 28.63 -7.19 11.66
N ASN A 517 28.70 -8.26 10.86
CA ASN A 517 29.55 -8.30 9.66
C ASN A 517 29.01 -7.39 8.53
N PHE A 518 27.70 -7.11 8.51
CA PHE A 518 27.12 -6.06 7.67
C PHE A 518 27.31 -4.64 8.22
N GLY A 519 27.77 -4.49 9.47
CA GLY A 519 27.93 -3.19 10.14
C GLY A 519 26.60 -2.57 10.58
N PHE A 520 25.58 -3.39 10.85
CA PHE A 520 24.25 -2.91 11.25
C PHE A 520 24.15 -2.57 12.75
N PHE A 521 24.99 -3.20 13.57
CA PHE A 521 25.04 -3.05 15.02
C PHE A 521 26.41 -2.57 15.49
#